data_AF-A0A1Y1M7Q0-F1
#
_entry.id   AF-A0A1Y1M7Q0-F1
#
_cell.length_a   1.000
_cell.length_b   1.000
_cell.length_c   1.000
_cell.angle_alpha   90.00
_cell.angle_beta   90.00
_cell.angle_gamma   90.00
#
_symmetry.space_group_name_H-M   'P 1'
#
loop_
_entity.id
_entity.type
_entity.pdbx_description
1 polymer ?
#
loop_
_entity_poly.entity_id
_entity_poly.type
_entity_poly.pdbx_seq_one_letter_code
_entity_poly.pdbx_strand_id
1 'polypeptide(L)'
;IYSLFLGEINDCKQELVKQNEEYPAQFPYYAGRAMVASLKRNRLEILKKTVENASWLRDCSIAEDTWAQYAHVLVSIENIIRNLYQKWITSVGTESNERLNRSLMKRSTSKMGLLECNIDR
;
A
#
# COMPACT_ATOMS: atom_id res chain seq x y z
N ILE A 1 -2.06 -28.09 -6.41
CA ILE A 1 -1.13 -27.06 -5.90
C ILE A 1 -1.27 -25.77 -6.69
N TYR A 2 -1.11 -25.80 -8.01
CA TYR A 2 -1.40 -24.63 -8.86
C TYR A 2 -2.81 -24.06 -8.62
N SER A 3 -3.83 -24.91 -8.52
CA SER A 3 -5.20 -24.49 -8.14
C SER A 3 -5.31 -23.82 -6.76
N LEU A 4 -4.54 -24.29 -5.77
CA LEU A 4 -4.50 -23.69 -4.42
C LEU A 4 -3.83 -22.32 -4.48
N PHE A 5 -2.71 -22.21 -5.18
CA PHE A 5 -2.01 -20.94 -5.38
C PHE A 5 -2.86 -19.94 -6.17
N LEU A 6 -3.61 -20.41 -7.17
CA LEU A 6 -4.59 -19.60 -7.89
C LEU A 6 -5.70 -19.08 -6.96
N GLY A 7 -6.15 -19.92 -6.00
CA GLY A 7 -7.05 -19.49 -4.92
C GLY A 7 -6.47 -18.33 -4.12
N GLU A 8 -5.24 -18.47 -3.63
CA GLU A 8 -4.51 -17.41 -2.90
C GLU A 8 -4.37 -16.11 -3.69
N ILE A 9 -4.11 -16.21 -5.00
CA ILE A 9 -4.05 -15.04 -5.89
C ILE A 9 -5.42 -14.35 -5.97
N ASN A 10 -6.50 -15.11 -6.12
CA ASN A 10 -7.85 -14.57 -6.21
C ASN A 10 -8.32 -13.97 -4.89
N ASP A 11 -7.99 -14.59 -3.76
CA ASP A 11 -8.28 -14.04 -2.43
C ASP A 11 -7.52 -12.72 -2.24
N CYS A 12 -6.25 -12.65 -2.62
CA CYS A 12 -5.47 -11.41 -2.59
C CYS A 12 -6.14 -10.31 -3.44
N LYS A 13 -6.65 -10.62 -4.64
CA LYS A 13 -7.38 -9.65 -5.46
C LYS A 13 -8.62 -9.12 -4.73
N GLN A 14 -9.41 -10.01 -4.14
CA GLN A 14 -10.61 -9.61 -3.41
C GLN A 14 -10.28 -8.75 -2.18
N GLU A 15 -9.24 -9.12 -1.43
CA GLU A 15 -8.79 -8.36 -0.27
C GLU A 15 -8.29 -6.97 -0.65
N LEU A 16 -7.54 -6.83 -1.76
CA LEU A 16 -7.08 -5.52 -2.24
C LEU A 16 -8.26 -4.56 -2.53
N VAL A 17 -9.41 -5.10 -2.96
CA VAL A 17 -10.63 -4.32 -3.20
C VAL A 17 -11.38 -4.06 -1.90
N LYS A 18 -11.65 -5.10 -1.10
CA LYS A 18 -12.44 -5.01 0.14
C LYS A 18 -11.76 -4.13 1.19
N GLN A 19 -10.45 -4.29 1.35
CA GLN A 19 -9.64 -3.64 2.39
C GLN A 19 -8.86 -2.45 1.83
N ASN A 20 -9.32 -1.86 0.72
CA ASN A 20 -8.56 -0.83 0.02
C ASN A 20 -8.24 0.36 0.94
N GLU A 21 -9.13 0.71 1.87
CA GLU A 21 -8.96 1.83 2.81
C GLU A 21 -8.49 1.42 4.20
N GLU A 22 -8.30 0.12 4.46
CA GLU A 22 -7.83 -0.36 5.76
C GLU A 22 -6.32 -0.15 5.90
N TYR A 23 -5.89 0.35 7.05
CA TYR A 23 -4.49 0.48 7.41
C TYR A 23 -4.32 0.45 8.94
N PRO A 24 -3.13 0.05 9.45
CA PRO A 24 -2.90 0.03 10.89
C PRO A 24 -2.90 1.45 11.47
N ALA A 25 -3.52 1.63 12.63
CA ALA A 25 -3.73 2.95 13.23
C ALA A 25 -2.43 3.72 13.56
N GLN A 26 -1.31 3.02 13.72
CA GLN A 26 0.00 3.63 14.00
C GLN A 26 0.69 4.19 12.74
N PHE A 27 0.12 3.99 11.56
CA PHE A 27 0.72 4.41 10.30
C PHE A 27 -0.03 5.59 9.67
N PRO A 28 0.69 6.51 8.99
CA PRO A 28 0.06 7.56 8.20
C PRO A 28 -0.86 6.98 7.11
N TYR A 29 -1.97 7.64 6.81
CA TYR A 29 -3.02 7.15 5.91
C TYR A 29 -2.50 6.53 4.59
N TYR A 30 -1.74 7.29 3.79
CA TYR A 30 -1.24 6.80 2.50
C TYR A 30 -0.15 5.73 2.64
N ALA A 31 0.78 5.93 3.58
CA ALA A 31 1.91 5.02 3.80
C ALA A 31 1.45 3.67 4.39
N GLY A 32 0.49 3.68 5.31
CA GLY A 32 -0.09 2.48 5.91
C GLY A 32 -0.83 1.63 4.88
N ARG A 33 -1.63 2.25 4.01
CA ARG A 33 -2.30 1.54 2.90
C ARG A 33 -1.28 0.94 1.92
N ALA A 34 -0.24 1.69 1.56
CA ALA A 34 0.82 1.19 0.68
C ALA A 34 1.59 0.02 1.32
N MET A 35 1.84 0.09 2.63
CA MET A 35 2.46 -1.01 3.40
C MET A 35 1.60 -2.27 3.36
N VAL A 36 0.28 -2.17 3.61
CA VAL A 36 -0.63 -3.32 3.55
C VAL A 36 -0.61 -3.97 2.17
N ALA A 37 -0.67 -3.16 1.10
CA ALA A 37 -0.56 -3.67 -0.27
C ALA A 37 0.80 -4.37 -0.52
N SER A 38 1.90 -3.79 -0.01
CA SER A 38 3.23 -4.40 -0.10
C SER A 38 3.34 -5.72 0.67
N LEU A 39 2.70 -5.84 1.84
CA LEU A 39 2.69 -7.08 2.61
C LEU A 39 1.97 -8.21 1.84
N LYS A 40 0.85 -7.90 1.19
CA LYS A 40 0.11 -8.86 0.35
C LYS A 40 0.97 -9.32 -0.85
N ARG A 41 1.68 -8.41 -1.51
CA ARG A 41 2.68 -8.75 -2.53
C ARG A 41 3.75 -9.69 -1.98
N ASN A 42 4.35 -9.35 -0.85
CA ASN A 42 5.43 -10.15 -0.26
C ASN A 42 4.97 -11.57 0.09
N ARG A 43 3.74 -11.72 0.62
CA ARG A 43 3.12 -13.02 0.86
C ARG A 43 3.04 -13.84 -0.44
N LEU A 44 2.52 -13.26 -1.53
CA LEU A 44 2.42 -13.96 -2.81
C LEU A 44 3.79 -14.34 -3.37
N GLU A 45 4.80 -13.51 -3.20
CA GLU A 45 6.17 -13.80 -3.65
C GLU A 45 6.80 -14.98 -2.89
N ILE A 46 6.56 -15.07 -1.58
CA ILE A 46 6.99 -16.22 -0.76
C ILE A 46 6.29 -17.50 -1.23
N LEU A 47 4.98 -17.44 -1.48
CA LEU A 47 4.21 -18.57 -2.00
C LEU A 47 4.71 -19.00 -3.38
N LYS A 48 4.97 -18.05 -4.29
CA LYS A 48 5.58 -18.33 -5.60
C LYS A 48 6.89 -19.08 -5.47
N LYS A 49 7.82 -18.58 -4.64
CA LYS A 49 9.12 -19.26 -4.40
C LYS A 49 8.92 -20.69 -3.87
N THR A 50 7.92 -20.90 -3.02
CA THR A 50 7.61 -22.23 -2.49
C THR A 50 7.13 -23.19 -3.59
N VAL A 51 6.28 -22.70 -4.50
CA VAL A 51 5.79 -23.47 -5.65
C VAL A 51 6.92 -23.75 -6.65
N GLU A 52 7.76 -22.76 -6.96
CA GLU A 52 8.89 -22.91 -7.89
C GLU A 52 9.96 -23.87 -7.37
N ASN A 53 10.19 -23.89 -6.05
CA ASN A 53 11.17 -24.79 -5.44
C ASN A 53 10.66 -26.24 -5.29
N ALA A 54 9.38 -26.51 -5.58
CA ALA A 54 8.81 -27.84 -5.50
C ALA A 54 9.20 -28.67 -6.73
N SER A 55 10.42 -29.22 -6.76
CA SER A 55 10.96 -30.00 -7.89
C SER A 55 10.12 -31.21 -8.32
N TRP A 56 9.25 -31.69 -7.43
CA TRP A 56 8.31 -32.79 -7.68
C TRP A 56 7.02 -32.34 -8.37
N LEU A 57 6.73 -31.03 -8.40
CA LEU A 57 5.55 -30.47 -9.04
C LEU A 57 5.84 -30.26 -10.52
N ARG A 58 5.13 -30.99 -11.38
CA ARG A 58 5.23 -30.82 -12.83
C ARG A 58 4.29 -29.73 -13.32
N ASP A 59 4.72 -29.03 -14.35
CA ASP A 59 3.88 -28.06 -15.06
C ASP A 59 2.69 -28.75 -15.72
N CYS A 60 1.56 -28.06 -15.66
CA CYS A 60 0.30 -28.47 -16.27
C CYS A 60 -0.40 -27.26 -16.88
N SER A 61 -1.48 -27.46 -17.62
CA SER A 61 -2.23 -26.38 -18.29
C SER A 61 -2.67 -25.25 -17.34
N ILE A 62 -2.94 -25.58 -16.07
CA ILE A 62 -3.34 -24.60 -15.05
C ILE A 62 -2.16 -23.73 -14.60
N ALA A 63 -0.92 -24.23 -14.71
CA ALA A 63 0.27 -23.52 -14.27
C ALA A 63 0.46 -22.21 -15.05
N GLU A 64 0.32 -22.24 -16.37
CA GLU A 64 0.51 -21.09 -17.24
C GLU A 64 -0.46 -19.94 -16.91
N ASP A 65 -1.76 -20.26 -16.80
CA ASP A 65 -2.77 -19.27 -16.39
C ASP A 65 -2.50 -18.76 -14.98
N THR A 66 -2.12 -19.63 -14.04
CA THR A 66 -1.77 -19.22 -12.67
C THR A 66 -0.63 -18.19 -12.65
N TRP A 67 0.42 -18.41 -13.45
CA TRP A 67 1.55 -17.49 -13.54
C TRP A 67 1.19 -16.16 -14.21
N ALA A 68 0.35 -16.19 -15.24
CA ALA A 68 -0.17 -14.98 -15.88
C ALA A 68 -1.02 -14.14 -14.89
N GLN A 69 -1.91 -14.79 -14.13
CA GLN A 69 -2.73 -14.14 -13.10
C GLN A 69 -1.87 -13.56 -11.98
N TYR A 70 -0.84 -14.29 -11.54
CA TYR A 70 0.13 -13.81 -10.56
C TYR A 70 0.82 -12.52 -11.02
N ALA A 71 1.36 -12.51 -12.25
CA ALA A 71 2.04 -11.35 -12.82
C ALA A 71 1.11 -10.13 -12.90
N HIS A 72 -0.13 -10.35 -13.33
CA HIS A 72 -1.14 -9.28 -13.40
C HIS A 72 -1.44 -8.67 -12.02
N VAL A 73 -1.55 -9.51 -10.98
CA VAL A 73 -1.80 -9.01 -9.61
C VAL A 73 -0.63 -8.20 -9.08
N LEU A 74 0.62 -8.61 -9.34
CA LEU A 74 1.78 -7.83 -8.94
C LEU A 74 1.79 -6.44 -9.56
N VAL A 75 1.56 -6.34 -10.87
CA VAL A 75 1.45 -5.06 -11.57
C VAL A 75 0.33 -4.20 -10.98
N SER A 76 -0.81 -4.83 -10.66
CA SER A 76 -1.93 -4.13 -10.02
C SER A 76 -1.57 -3.57 -8.64
N ILE A 77 -0.86 -4.34 -7.81
CA ILE A 77 -0.38 -3.89 -6.49
C ILE A 77 0.60 -2.71 -6.63
N GLU A 78 1.55 -2.80 -7.57
CA GLU A 78 2.51 -1.71 -7.81
C GLU A 78 1.83 -0.43 -8.26
N ASN A 79 0.80 -0.53 -9.10
CA ASN A 79 -0.01 0.61 -9.53
C ASN A 79 -0.79 1.22 -8.36
N ILE A 80 -1.33 0.42 -7.44
CA ILE A 80 -1.98 0.92 -6.21
C ILE A 80 -0.98 1.71 -5.37
N ILE A 81 0.20 1.17 -5.12
CA ILE A 81 1.25 1.83 -4.32
C ILE A 81 1.67 3.14 -4.98
N ARG A 82 1.92 3.14 -6.29
CA ARG A 82 2.27 4.35 -7.05
C ARG A 82 1.16 5.40 -7.01
N ASN A 83 -0.10 4.98 -7.12
CA ASN A 83 -1.25 5.88 -7.02
C ASN A 83 -1.36 6.52 -5.63
N LEU A 84 -1.17 5.74 -4.56
CA LEU A 84 -1.16 6.24 -3.19
C LEU A 84 -0.03 7.25 -2.96
N TYR A 85 1.16 6.97 -3.50
CA TYR A 85 2.29 7.90 -3.45
C TYR A 85 1.97 9.22 -4.16
N GLN A 86 1.39 9.16 -5.36
CA GLN A 86 1.01 10.35 -6.10
C GLN A 86 -0.04 11.19 -5.35
N LYS A 87 -1.06 10.52 -4.77
CA LYS A 87 -2.07 11.18 -3.94
C LYS A 87 -1.45 11.85 -2.71
N TRP A 88 -0.49 11.20 -2.08
CA TRP A 88 0.25 11.77 -0.96
C TRP A 88 0.99 13.04 -1.36
N ILE A 89 1.76 13.03 -2.47
CA ILE A 89 2.43 14.23 -2.98
C ILE A 89 1.43 15.36 -3.20
N THR A 90 0.32 15.08 -3.87
CA THR A 90 -0.72 16.08 -4.12
C THR A 90 -1.33 16.61 -2.82
N SER A 91 -1.49 15.77 -1.78
CA SER A 91 -2.04 16.19 -0.48
C SER A 91 -1.09 17.09 0.32
N VAL A 92 0.23 16.95 0.15
CA VAL A 92 1.24 17.78 0.81
C VAL A 92 1.24 19.20 0.22
N GLY A 93 0.99 19.31 -1.09
CA GLY A 93 0.97 20.59 -1.82
C GLY A 93 2.37 21.07 -2.22
N THR A 94 2.43 22.21 -2.92
CA THR A 94 3.68 22.78 -3.48
C THR A 94 4.40 23.74 -2.55
N GLU A 95 3.74 24.22 -1.49
CA GLU A 95 4.23 25.28 -0.59
C GLU A 95 4.88 24.74 0.69
N SER A 96 5.38 23.49 0.68
CA SER A 96 5.97 22.83 1.86
C SER A 96 7.09 23.66 2.50
N ASN A 97 7.90 24.34 1.68
CA ASN A 97 9.00 25.19 2.14
C ASN A 97 8.51 26.50 2.78
N GLU A 98 7.41 27.08 2.29
CA GLU A 98 6.86 28.30 2.88
C GLU A 98 6.29 28.02 4.26
N ARG A 99 5.75 26.82 4.48
CA ARG A 99 5.31 26.36 5.81
C ARG A 99 6.45 26.23 6.83
N LEU A 100 7.70 26.12 6.39
CA LEU A 100 8.87 26.11 7.29
C LEU A 100 9.26 27.51 7.77
N ASN A 101 8.85 28.57 7.08
CA ASN A 101 9.20 29.95 7.42
C ASN A 101 8.25 30.58 8.46
N ARG A 102 7.22 29.85 8.91
CA ARG A 102 6.27 30.34 9.92
C ARG A 102 6.69 29.96 11.33
N SER A 103 6.37 30.80 12.31
CA SER A 103 6.57 30.45 13.72
C SER A 103 5.73 29.22 14.09
N LEU A 104 6.39 28.19 14.66
CA LEU A 104 5.73 26.94 15.06
C LEU A 104 4.69 27.15 16.17
N MET A 105 4.93 28.13 17.06
CA MET A 105 3.99 28.53 18.10
C MET A 105 3.86 30.04 18.12
N LYS A 106 2.63 30.54 18.23
CA LYS A 106 2.33 31.96 18.43
C LYS A 106 1.19 32.12 19.43
N ARG A 107 1.10 33.27 20.12
CA ARG A 107 -0.10 33.57 20.92
C ARG A 107 -1.30 33.66 19.97
N SER A 108 -2.38 32.99 20.33
CA SER A 108 -3.62 33.03 19.56
C SER A 108 -4.21 34.43 19.63
N THR A 109 -4.48 35.02 18.47
CA THR A 109 -5.20 36.29 18.36
C THR A 109 -6.71 36.10 18.45
N SER A 110 -7.19 34.87 18.21
CA SER A 110 -8.61 34.52 18.27
C SER A 110 -9.06 33.97 19.63
N LYS A 111 -8.16 33.28 20.35
CA LYS A 111 -8.41 32.68 21.66
C LYS A 111 -7.42 33.21 22.69
N MET A 112 -7.76 34.34 23.32
CA MET A 112 -6.90 35.02 24.28
C MET A 112 -6.42 34.07 25.38
N GLY A 113 -5.11 34.03 25.62
CA GLY A 113 -4.48 33.15 26.62
C GLY A 113 -4.04 31.77 26.09
N LEU A 114 -4.40 31.39 24.86
CA LEU A 114 -3.97 30.13 24.24
C LEU A 114 -2.81 30.34 23.26
N LEU A 115 -2.01 29.29 23.06
CA LEU A 115 -1.00 29.19 22.01
C LEU A 115 -1.61 28.51 20.79
N GLU A 116 -1.41 29.10 19.62
CA GLU A 116 -1.67 28.47 18.32
C GLU A 116 -0.43 27.69 17.89
N CYS A 117 -0.60 26.39 17.67
CA CYS A 117 0.43 25.50 17.17
C CYS A 117 0.27 25.35 15.64
N ASN A 118 1.34 25.66 14.91
CA ASN A 118 1.43 25.52 13.46
C ASN A 118 2.29 24.30 13.07
N ILE A 119 2.46 23.31 13.95
CA ILE A 119 3.22 22.09 13.60
C ILE A 119 2.44 21.26 12.57
N ASP A 120 1.11 21.20 12.69
CA ASP A 120 0.26 20.31 11.89
C ASP A 120 -0.53 21.03 10.78
N ARG A 121 -0.35 22.35 10.64
CA ARG A 121 -1.14 23.21 9.73
C ARG A 121 -0.43 23.46 8.39
#